data_AF-A0ABC9ZN18-F1
#
_entry.id   AF-A0ABC9ZN18-F1
#
_cell.length_a   1.000
_cell.length_b   1.000
_cell.length_c   1.000
_cell.angle_alpha   90.00
_cell.angle_beta   90.00
_cell.angle_gamma   90.00
#
_symmetry.space_group_name_H-M   'P 1'
#
loop_
_entity.id
_entity.type
_entity.pdbx_description
1 polymer ?
#
loop_
_entity_poly.entity_id
_entity_poly.type
_entity_poly.pdbx_seq_one_letter_code
_entity_poly.pdbx_strand_id
1 'polypeptide(L)'
;MEENSEPKVGGVVIDNVVRTDMGWKAIGRTKDFSGAIVELSEVGASREEVQRLLEERGWALVFNEQRFAVTARMTVLELVDIALQALRTGEIGQGNRIQTVNMYQRARRFLVGERGIPALGNLRLEDCEARVVHSWLSRVADSSLASARHLRILLLHAFSIAERQGLELWAQNPARTAQLPHLPRAEPVEVTPEEFNELLAQILAWESQGKRTDLSGIVCCYMATGIRPGELPALLWDEVDLDSKPATMIVSGCAVYQD
;
A
#
# COMPACT_ATOMS: atom_id res chain seq x y z
N MET A 1 -25.79 26.65 26.14
CA MET A 1 -25.45 25.22 26.22
C MET A 1 -25.52 24.67 24.81
N GLU A 2 -24.47 24.87 24.02
CA GLU A 2 -24.26 24.13 22.77
C GLU A 2 -23.38 22.93 23.14
N GLU A 3 -24.01 21.94 23.74
CA GLU A 3 -23.37 20.74 24.26
C GLU A 3 -23.45 19.68 23.13
N ASN A 4 -22.31 19.21 22.63
CA ASN A 4 -22.08 18.28 21.50
C ASN A 4 -21.84 18.84 20.09
N SER A 5 -20.98 19.86 19.94
CA SER A 5 -20.24 20.00 18.68
C SER A 5 -19.10 18.97 18.64
N GLU A 6 -19.10 18.05 17.67
CA GLU A 6 -17.94 17.18 17.42
C GLU A 6 -16.75 18.05 16.95
N PRO A 7 -15.53 17.90 17.53
CA PRO A 7 -14.38 18.66 17.09
C PRO A 7 -14.03 18.34 15.63
N LYS A 8 -13.71 19.37 14.84
CA LYS A 8 -13.14 19.20 13.50
C LYS A 8 -11.67 18.82 13.63
N VAL A 9 -11.08 18.23 12.59
CA VAL A 9 -9.63 17.97 12.57
C VAL A 9 -8.88 19.29 12.77
N GLY A 10 -8.13 19.39 13.88
CA GLY A 10 -7.34 20.56 14.26
C GLY A 10 -8.12 21.63 15.01
N GLY A 11 -9.45 21.54 15.02
CA GLY A 11 -10.33 22.42 15.77
C GLY A 11 -10.53 21.92 17.20
N VAL A 12 -10.27 22.79 18.17
CA VAL A 12 -10.47 22.49 19.60
C VAL A 12 -11.87 22.89 20.03
N VAL A 13 -12.59 21.95 20.64
CA VAL A 13 -13.82 22.22 21.39
C VAL A 13 -13.44 22.35 22.85
N ILE A 14 -13.65 23.52 23.43
CA ILE A 14 -13.33 23.78 24.83
C ILE A 14 -14.50 23.33 25.69
N ASP A 15 -14.27 22.28 26.48
CA ASP A 15 -15.30 21.69 27.33
C ASP A 15 -15.42 22.46 28.65
N ASN A 16 -14.30 22.94 29.20
CA ASN A 16 -14.30 23.67 30.46
C ASN A 16 -13.10 24.62 30.60
N VAL A 17 -13.31 25.77 31.24
CA VAL A 17 -12.24 26.69 31.64
C VAL A 17 -12.47 27.11 33.09
N VAL A 18 -11.56 26.74 33.98
CA VAL A 18 -11.68 26.96 35.43
C VAL A 18 -10.52 27.79 35.97
N ARG A 19 -10.82 28.64 36.94
CA ARG A 19 -9.80 29.36 37.72
C ARG A 19 -9.25 28.44 38.81
N THR A 20 -7.94 28.40 38.96
CA THR A 20 -7.21 27.62 39.97
C THR A 20 -6.39 28.57 40.85
N ASP A 21 -5.86 28.07 41.97
CA ASP A 21 -5.01 28.85 42.87
C ASP A 21 -3.72 29.35 42.20
N MET A 22 -3.30 28.69 41.10
CA MET A 22 -2.09 28.99 40.33
C MET A 22 -2.36 29.65 38.98
N GLY A 23 -3.62 29.99 38.64
CA GLY A 23 -3.96 30.65 37.38
C GLY A 23 -5.30 30.18 36.79
N TRP A 24 -5.29 29.86 35.50
CA TRP A 24 -6.42 29.30 34.77
C TRP A 24 -6.04 27.93 34.21
N LYS A 25 -7.02 27.03 34.10
CA LYS A 25 -6.89 25.74 33.40
C LYS A 25 -8.01 25.58 32.40
N ALA A 26 -7.67 25.30 31.15
CA ALA A 26 -8.64 24.92 30.12
C ALA A 26 -8.54 23.41 29.85
N ILE A 27 -9.68 22.78 29.62
CA ILE A 27 -9.82 21.39 29.19
C ILE A 27 -10.71 21.39 27.95
N GLY A 28 -10.32 20.62 26.94
CA GLY A 28 -11.10 20.49 25.72
C GLY A 28 -10.74 19.23 24.96
N ARG A 29 -11.35 19.08 23.80
CA ARG A 29 -11.16 17.94 22.91
C ARG A 29 -10.81 18.41 21.51
N THR A 30 -9.93 17.67 20.84
CA THR A 30 -9.63 17.83 19.42
C THR A 30 -9.86 16.53 18.69
N LYS A 31 -10.00 16.59 17.36
CA LYS A 31 -10.01 15.41 16.49
C LYS A 31 -8.67 15.33 15.76
N ASP A 32 -7.99 14.19 15.88
CA ASP A 32 -6.75 13.95 15.15
C ASP A 32 -7.04 13.62 13.66
N PHE A 33 -5.99 13.40 12.86
CA PHE A 33 -6.16 12.96 11.46
C PHE A 33 -6.72 11.54 11.30
N SER A 34 -6.64 10.70 12.34
CA SER A 34 -7.22 9.36 12.34
C SER A 34 -8.74 9.36 12.59
N GLY A 35 -9.27 10.52 13.01
CA GLY A 35 -10.66 10.69 13.41
C GLY A 35 -10.92 10.35 14.88
N ALA A 36 -9.88 10.02 15.66
CA ALA A 36 -9.96 9.82 17.08
C ALA A 36 -10.11 11.17 17.82
N ILE A 37 -10.90 11.16 18.89
CA ILE A 37 -11.07 12.33 19.76
C ILE A 37 -10.04 12.24 20.88
N VAL A 38 -9.23 13.29 21.03
CA VAL A 38 -8.16 13.39 22.02
C VAL A 38 -8.49 14.51 23.01
N GLU A 39 -8.39 14.22 24.31
CA GLU A 39 -8.56 15.20 25.38
C GLU A 39 -7.28 16.00 25.63
N LEU A 40 -7.44 17.30 25.82
CA LEU A 40 -6.37 18.28 26.00
C LEU A 40 -6.59 19.07 27.27
N SER A 41 -5.50 19.49 27.90
CA SER A 41 -5.58 20.48 28.96
C SER A 41 -4.35 21.39 28.97
N GLU A 42 -4.58 22.66 29.24
CA GLU A 42 -3.53 23.68 29.37
C GLU A 42 -3.74 24.57 30.59
N VAL A 43 -2.64 25.12 31.10
CA VAL A 43 -2.62 26.01 32.28
C VAL A 43 -1.89 27.31 31.91
N GLY A 44 -2.37 28.44 32.42
CA GLY A 44 -1.86 29.77 32.05
C GLY A 44 -2.29 30.85 33.03
N ALA A 45 -1.76 32.06 32.85
CA ALA A 45 -1.99 33.18 33.77
C ALA A 45 -3.35 33.86 33.55
N SER A 46 -3.95 33.73 32.37
CA SER A 46 -5.26 34.31 32.03
C SER A 46 -6.17 33.32 31.29
N ARG A 47 -7.47 33.63 31.25
CA ARG A 47 -8.48 32.82 30.56
C ARG A 47 -8.22 32.78 29.04
N GLU A 48 -7.87 33.91 28.47
CA GLU A 48 -7.57 34.08 27.04
C GLU A 48 -6.29 33.34 26.66
N GLU A 49 -5.28 33.36 27.54
CA GLU A 49 -4.03 32.64 27.33
C GLU A 49 -4.23 31.12 27.30
N VAL A 50 -4.96 30.54 28.26
CA VAL A 50 -5.21 29.09 28.26
C VAL A 50 -6.04 28.64 27.08
N GLN A 51 -6.98 29.47 26.61
CA GLN A 51 -7.73 29.19 25.40
C GLN A 51 -6.82 29.16 24.17
N ARG A 52 -5.97 30.18 23.99
CA ARG A 52 -5.00 30.22 22.88
C ARG A 52 -4.02 29.04 22.94
N LEU A 53 -3.46 28.74 24.11
CA LEU A 53 -2.53 27.61 24.30
C LEU A 53 -3.20 26.27 23.98
N LEU A 54 -4.46 26.10 24.37
CA LEU A 54 -5.22 24.89 24.08
C LEU A 54 -5.48 24.74 22.56
N GLU A 55 -5.85 25.83 21.89
CA GLU A 55 -6.01 25.88 20.42
C GLU A 55 -4.68 25.59 19.70
N GLU A 56 -3.57 26.19 20.14
CA GLU A 56 -2.22 25.92 19.62
C GLU A 56 -1.81 24.47 19.81
N ARG A 57 -2.11 23.87 20.96
CA ARG A 57 -1.87 22.46 21.23
C ARG A 57 -2.74 21.54 20.36
N GLY A 58 -4.00 21.91 20.10
CA GLY A 58 -4.87 21.16 19.20
C GLY A 58 -4.34 21.13 17.77
N TRP A 59 -3.90 22.29 17.25
CA TRP A 59 -3.22 22.36 15.96
C TRP A 59 -1.88 21.63 15.98
N ALA A 60 -1.09 21.76 17.05
CA ALA A 60 0.16 21.04 17.19
C ALA A 60 -0.07 19.53 17.19
N LEU A 61 -1.13 18.98 17.79
CA LEU A 61 -1.42 17.55 17.67
C LEU A 61 -1.75 17.16 16.24
N VAL A 62 -2.53 17.96 15.52
CA VAL A 62 -2.81 17.68 14.11
C VAL A 62 -1.54 17.74 13.25
N PHE A 63 -0.65 18.68 13.51
CA PHE A 63 0.59 18.82 12.74
C PHE A 63 1.73 17.93 13.23
N ASN A 64 1.67 17.40 14.47
CA ASN A 64 2.83 16.82 15.17
C ASN A 64 2.56 15.43 15.78
N GLU A 65 1.30 14.95 15.87
CA GLU A 65 1.02 13.52 16.08
C GLU A 65 1.23 12.76 14.78
N GLN A 66 2.51 12.53 14.53
CA GLN A 66 3.02 11.44 13.74
C GLN A 66 2.40 10.14 14.28
N ARG A 67 1.36 9.63 13.63
CA ARG A 67 0.65 8.39 13.95
C ARG A 67 1.58 7.19 14.25
N PHE A 68 2.83 7.27 13.77
CA PHE A 68 3.97 6.47 14.19
C PHE A 68 5.19 7.40 14.33
N ALA A 69 5.67 7.63 15.55
CA ALA A 69 6.97 8.26 15.75
C ALA A 69 8.05 7.29 15.25
N VAL A 70 8.49 7.47 13.99
CA VAL A 70 9.52 6.62 13.42
C VAL A 70 10.85 6.98 14.07
N THR A 71 11.45 6.02 14.78
CA THR A 71 12.72 6.24 15.48
C THR A 71 13.86 5.46 14.86
N ALA A 72 15.09 5.91 15.08
CA ALA A 72 16.29 5.28 14.56
C ALA A 72 16.48 3.81 14.99
N ARG A 73 15.92 3.44 16.15
CA ARG A 73 15.99 2.10 16.73
C ARG A 73 14.96 1.12 16.16
N MET A 74 13.95 1.62 15.44
CA MET A 74 13.02 0.75 14.73
C MET A 74 13.77 -0.09 13.72
N THR A 75 13.21 -1.24 13.41
CA THR A 75 13.70 -2.13 12.38
C THR A 75 13.16 -1.74 11.01
N VAL A 76 13.85 -2.16 9.95
CA VAL A 76 13.37 -2.02 8.58
C VAL A 76 12.01 -2.71 8.39
N LEU A 77 11.80 -3.86 9.07
CA LEU A 77 10.54 -4.59 8.97
C LEU A 77 9.36 -3.80 9.55
N GLU A 78 9.53 -3.20 10.72
CA GLU A 78 8.51 -2.36 11.35
C GLU A 78 8.16 -1.15 10.46
N LEU A 79 9.17 -0.50 9.86
CA LEU A 79 8.95 0.60 8.92
C LEU A 79 8.19 0.15 7.67
N VAL A 80 8.49 -1.04 7.15
CA VAL A 80 7.79 -1.62 6.01
C VAL A 80 6.34 -1.98 6.35
N ASP A 81 6.07 -2.46 7.56
CA ASP A 81 4.71 -2.76 8.01
C ASP A 81 3.85 -1.49 8.09
N ILE A 82 4.41 -0.39 8.58
CA ILE A 82 3.77 0.94 8.53
C ILE A 82 3.48 1.34 7.07
N ALA A 83 4.45 1.15 6.18
CA ALA A 83 4.28 1.48 4.76
C ALA A 83 3.19 0.64 4.07
N LEU A 84 3.12 -0.65 4.37
CA LEU A 84 2.08 -1.54 3.85
C LEU A 84 0.70 -1.13 4.34
N GLN A 85 0.59 -0.77 5.63
CA GLN A 85 -0.68 -0.28 6.18
C GLN A 85 -1.10 1.04 5.51
N ALA A 86 -0.18 2.01 5.37
CA ALA A 86 -0.46 3.28 4.70
C ALA A 86 -0.81 3.10 3.21
N LEU A 87 -0.21 2.13 2.53
CA LEU A 87 -0.58 1.76 1.15
C LEU A 87 -1.98 1.15 1.08
N ARG A 88 -2.37 0.33 2.06
CA ARG A 88 -3.73 -0.27 2.14
C ARG A 88 -4.81 0.78 2.41
N THR A 89 -4.54 1.74 3.29
CA THR A 89 -5.49 2.81 3.62
C THR A 89 -5.55 3.91 2.56
N GLY A 90 -4.64 3.88 1.57
CA GLY A 90 -4.56 4.89 0.52
C GLY A 90 -3.91 6.21 0.95
N GLU A 91 -3.35 6.27 2.17
CA GLU A 91 -2.60 7.43 2.68
C GLU A 91 -1.36 7.72 1.80
N ILE A 92 -0.78 6.69 1.20
CA ILE A 92 0.33 6.79 0.25
C ILE A 92 0.09 5.92 -0.99
N GLY A 93 0.88 6.14 -2.05
CA GLY A 93 0.85 5.31 -3.26
C GLY A 93 -0.27 5.65 -4.26
N GLN A 94 -0.95 6.79 -4.10
CA GLN A 94 -1.87 7.41 -5.07
C GLN A 94 -2.81 6.42 -5.78
N GLY A 95 -3.74 5.82 -5.04
CA GLY A 95 -4.77 4.97 -5.65
C GLY A 95 -4.24 3.63 -6.18
N ASN A 96 -3.10 3.16 -5.67
CA ASN A 96 -2.62 1.81 -5.90
C ASN A 96 -3.75 0.80 -5.71
N ARG A 97 -3.96 -0.06 -6.71
CA ARG A 97 -4.91 -1.16 -6.62
C ARG A 97 -4.50 -2.08 -5.47
N ILE A 98 -5.48 -2.69 -4.79
CA ILE A 98 -5.25 -3.65 -3.70
C ILE A 98 -4.29 -4.77 -4.13
N GLN A 99 -4.38 -5.22 -5.39
CA GLN A 99 -3.47 -6.22 -5.96
C GLN A 99 -1.99 -5.79 -5.92
N THR A 100 -1.70 -4.51 -6.17
CA THR A 100 -0.35 -3.96 -6.09
C THR A 100 0.16 -4.02 -4.65
N VAL A 101 -0.70 -3.73 -3.67
CA VAL A 101 -0.35 -3.82 -2.25
C VAL A 101 -0.14 -5.27 -1.83
N ASN A 102 -0.97 -6.20 -2.29
CA ASN A 102 -0.81 -7.65 -2.03
C ASN A 102 0.50 -8.18 -2.61
N MET A 103 0.90 -7.70 -3.79
CA MET A 103 2.18 -8.02 -4.39
C MET A 103 3.36 -7.54 -3.53
N TYR A 104 3.30 -6.33 -2.96
CA TYR A 104 4.29 -5.86 -1.99
C TYR A 104 4.30 -6.70 -0.71
N GLN A 105 3.12 -7.04 -0.17
CA GLN A 105 2.98 -7.90 1.01
C GLN A 105 3.62 -9.27 0.78
N ARG A 106 3.41 -9.89 -0.39
CA ARG A 106 4.05 -11.16 -0.74
C ARG A 106 5.56 -11.02 -0.86
N ALA A 107 6.07 -9.87 -1.32
CA ALA A 107 7.50 -9.63 -1.43
C ALA A 107 8.17 -9.37 -0.06
N ARG A 108 7.43 -8.88 0.94
CA ARG A 108 7.88 -8.67 2.33
C ARG A 108 8.58 -9.89 2.93
N ARG A 109 8.19 -11.11 2.53
CA ARG A 109 8.75 -12.38 3.03
C ARG A 109 10.28 -12.48 2.94
N PHE A 110 10.90 -11.80 1.96
CA PHE A 110 12.36 -11.74 1.85
C PHE A 110 13.00 -10.95 3.00
N LEU A 111 12.30 -9.97 3.57
CA LEU A 111 12.83 -9.13 4.66
C LEU A 111 13.02 -9.93 5.95
N VAL A 112 12.27 -11.02 6.14
CA VAL A 112 12.39 -11.92 7.30
C VAL A 112 13.35 -13.09 7.05
N GLY A 113 14.03 -13.11 5.90
CA GLY A 113 15.08 -14.07 5.59
C GLY A 113 14.63 -15.35 4.90
N GLU A 114 13.45 -15.34 4.26
CA GLU A 114 13.03 -16.49 3.45
C GLU A 114 13.98 -16.73 2.25
N ARG A 115 13.96 -17.97 1.75
CA ARG A 115 14.75 -18.41 0.58
C ARG A 115 16.27 -18.28 0.77
N GLY A 116 16.74 -18.31 2.02
CA GLY A 116 18.16 -18.27 2.35
C GLY A 116 18.82 -16.90 2.17
N ILE A 117 18.02 -15.85 1.95
CA ILE A 117 18.52 -14.48 1.84
C ILE A 117 18.61 -13.88 3.25
N PRO A 118 19.65 -13.11 3.60
CA PRO A 118 19.73 -12.49 4.92
C PRO A 118 18.53 -11.56 5.20
N ALA A 119 18.05 -11.56 6.44
CA ALA A 119 16.90 -10.77 6.87
C ALA A 119 17.26 -9.28 7.03
N LEU A 120 17.17 -8.50 5.95
CA LEU A 120 17.33 -7.03 6.00
C LEU A 120 16.33 -6.40 6.99
N GLY A 121 15.15 -7.00 7.13
CA GLY A 121 14.10 -6.56 8.03
C GLY A 121 14.52 -6.46 9.49
N ASN A 122 15.54 -7.21 9.92
CA ASN A 122 16.03 -7.19 11.30
C ASN A 122 17.00 -6.03 11.59
N LEU A 123 17.53 -5.36 10.56
CA LEU A 123 18.41 -4.21 10.77
C LEU A 123 17.61 -3.05 11.34
N ARG A 124 18.24 -2.33 12.27
CA ARG A 124 17.72 -1.05 12.73
C ARG A 124 17.88 -0.01 11.63
N LEU A 125 17.05 1.03 11.65
CA LEU A 125 17.15 2.13 10.69
C LEU A 125 18.51 2.82 10.80
N GLU A 126 19.06 2.99 12.00
CA GLU A 126 20.42 3.55 12.23
C GLU A 126 21.54 2.76 11.57
N ASP A 127 21.36 1.44 11.40
CA ASP A 127 22.35 0.54 10.78
C ASP A 127 22.07 0.30 9.28
N CYS A 128 20.98 0.86 8.74
CA CYS A 128 20.51 0.57 7.39
C CYS A 128 21.00 1.60 6.38
N GLU A 129 22.21 1.40 5.85
CA GLU A 129 22.76 2.27 4.82
C GLU A 129 22.32 1.91 3.40
N ALA A 130 22.38 2.88 2.47
CA ALA A 130 22.08 2.69 1.06
C ALA A 130 22.87 1.53 0.40
N ARG A 131 24.14 1.35 0.78
CA ARG A 131 24.97 0.23 0.29
C ARG A 131 24.42 -1.13 0.69
N VAL A 132 23.85 -1.23 1.90
CA VAL A 132 23.29 -2.47 2.45
C VAL A 132 21.99 -2.79 1.72
N VAL A 133 21.12 -1.79 1.55
CA VAL A 133 19.86 -1.94 0.80
C VAL A 133 20.14 -2.36 -0.65
N HIS A 134 21.10 -1.71 -1.32
CA HIS A 134 21.48 -2.08 -2.68
C HIS A 134 21.99 -3.52 -2.78
N SER A 135 22.97 -3.90 -1.94
CA SER A 135 23.55 -5.26 -1.96
C SER A 135 22.49 -6.32 -1.68
N TRP A 136 21.58 -6.05 -0.74
CA TRP A 136 20.49 -6.95 -0.42
C TRP A 136 19.50 -7.09 -1.58
N LEU A 137 19.08 -5.98 -2.19
CA LEU A 137 18.19 -6.01 -3.36
C LEU A 137 18.80 -6.76 -4.55
N SER A 138 20.12 -6.66 -4.76
CA SER A 138 20.83 -7.44 -5.78
C SER A 138 20.76 -8.95 -5.50
N ARG A 139 20.97 -9.38 -4.25
CA ARG A 139 20.81 -10.79 -3.86
C ARG A 139 19.38 -11.30 -4.05
N VAL A 140 18.37 -10.47 -3.77
CA VAL A 140 16.99 -10.83 -4.07
C VAL A 140 16.78 -10.97 -5.57
N ALA A 141 17.37 -10.07 -6.37
CA ALA A 141 17.25 -10.08 -7.83
C ALA A 141 17.83 -11.35 -8.47
N ASP A 142 18.91 -11.90 -7.90
CA ASP A 142 19.49 -13.19 -8.32
C ASP A 142 18.47 -14.34 -8.20
N SER A 143 17.55 -14.26 -7.23
CA SER A 143 16.46 -15.24 -7.06
C SER A 143 15.18 -14.88 -7.81
N SER A 144 14.84 -13.59 -7.88
CA SER A 144 13.61 -13.08 -8.46
C SER A 144 13.70 -11.57 -8.69
N LEU A 145 14.02 -11.18 -9.92
CA LEU A 145 14.08 -9.78 -10.33
C LEU A 145 12.74 -9.03 -10.12
N ALA A 146 11.61 -9.70 -10.36
CA ALA A 146 10.29 -9.13 -10.12
C ALA A 146 10.09 -8.80 -8.62
N SER A 147 10.44 -9.73 -7.72
CA SER A 147 10.33 -9.50 -6.28
C SER A 147 11.26 -8.36 -5.83
N ALA A 148 12.49 -8.30 -6.36
CA ALA A 148 13.42 -7.22 -6.07
C ALA A 148 12.88 -5.85 -6.49
N ARG A 149 12.22 -5.75 -7.66
CA ARG A 149 11.56 -4.51 -8.10
C ARG A 149 10.44 -4.09 -7.15
N HIS A 150 9.60 -5.03 -6.74
CA HIS A 150 8.51 -4.76 -5.80
C HIS A 150 9.04 -4.32 -4.43
N LEU A 151 10.08 -4.99 -3.92
CA LEU A 151 10.74 -4.61 -2.67
C LEU A 151 11.40 -3.24 -2.75
N ARG A 152 12.06 -2.90 -3.86
CA ARG A 152 12.62 -1.56 -4.04
C ARG A 152 11.56 -0.48 -3.94
N ILE A 153 10.40 -0.67 -4.58
CA ILE A 153 9.28 0.29 -4.52
C ILE A 153 8.71 0.36 -3.09
N LEU A 154 8.52 -0.79 -2.44
CA LEU A 154 8.05 -0.85 -1.06
C LEU A 154 9.01 -0.13 -0.09
N LEU A 155 10.31 -0.37 -0.20
CA LEU A 155 11.34 0.31 0.59
C LEU A 155 11.39 1.81 0.29
N LEU A 156 11.22 2.23 -0.97
CA LEU A 156 11.09 3.65 -1.33
C LEU A 156 9.93 4.32 -0.59
N HIS A 157 8.76 3.67 -0.54
CA HIS A 157 7.62 4.17 0.24
C HIS A 157 7.92 4.22 1.74
N ALA A 158 8.50 3.16 2.28
CA ALA A 158 8.84 3.02 3.70
C ALA A 158 9.82 4.09 4.18
N PHE A 159 10.96 4.23 3.50
CA PHE A 159 11.96 5.26 3.84
C PHE A 159 11.44 6.68 3.58
N SER A 160 10.57 6.89 2.59
CA SER A 160 9.91 8.19 2.39
C SER A 160 8.95 8.54 3.53
N ILE A 161 8.35 7.54 4.20
CA ILE A 161 7.59 7.79 5.44
C ILE A 161 8.53 8.28 6.53
N ALA A 162 9.65 7.58 6.76
CA ALA A 162 10.64 7.99 7.77
C ALA A 162 11.16 9.42 7.54
N GLU A 163 11.50 9.77 6.29
CA GLU A 163 11.90 11.14 5.92
C GLU A 163 10.80 12.18 6.24
N ARG A 164 9.53 11.88 5.91
CA ARG A 164 8.40 12.78 6.23
C ARG A 164 8.14 12.92 7.73
N GLN A 165 8.49 11.91 8.52
CA GLN A 165 8.44 11.96 9.98
C GLN A 165 9.68 12.65 10.60
N GLY A 166 10.56 13.26 9.80
CA GLY A 166 11.70 14.02 10.28
C GLY A 166 12.89 13.17 10.73
N LEU A 167 12.96 11.89 10.32
CA LEU A 167 14.10 11.04 10.63
C LEU A 167 15.28 11.35 9.68
N GLU A 168 16.28 12.08 10.20
CA GLU A 168 17.45 12.53 9.43
C GLU A 168 18.67 11.60 9.58
N LEU A 169 18.51 10.30 9.30
CA LEU A 169 19.63 9.34 9.35
C LEU A 169 20.46 9.27 8.06
N TRP A 170 19.86 9.67 6.95
CA TRP A 170 20.44 9.51 5.62
C TRP A 170 20.39 10.83 4.87
N ALA A 171 21.41 11.10 4.05
CA ALA A 171 21.41 12.25 3.15
C ALA A 171 20.26 12.18 2.12
N GLN A 172 19.80 10.97 1.80
CA GLN A 172 18.64 10.68 0.97
C GLN A 172 18.16 9.26 1.23
N ASN A 173 16.89 8.98 0.90
CA ASN A 173 16.26 7.67 0.97
C ASN A 173 17.19 6.52 0.48
N PRO A 174 17.57 5.58 1.37
CA PRO A 174 18.51 4.49 1.06
C PRO A 174 18.12 3.61 -0.12
N ALA A 175 16.83 3.47 -0.42
CA ALA A 175 16.34 2.65 -1.53
C ALA A 175 16.42 3.36 -2.89
N ARG A 176 16.68 4.69 -2.91
CA ARG A 176 16.68 5.52 -4.12
C ARG A 176 17.81 5.16 -5.08
N THR A 177 19.01 4.97 -4.53
CA THR A 177 20.23 4.67 -5.30
C THR A 177 20.37 3.20 -5.65
N ALA A 178 19.54 2.32 -5.10
CA ALA A 178 19.58 0.91 -5.43
C ALA A 178 19.26 0.71 -6.92
N GLN A 179 20.24 0.19 -7.66
CA GLN A 179 20.09 -0.19 -9.05
C GLN A 179 19.81 -1.70 -9.13
N LEU A 180 18.87 -2.08 -9.98
CA LEU A 180 18.52 -3.46 -10.27
C LEU A 180 18.90 -3.79 -11.72
N PRO A 181 19.23 -5.05 -12.03
CA PRO A 181 19.46 -5.47 -13.41
C PRO A 181 18.31 -5.04 -14.33
N HIS A 182 18.67 -4.47 -15.47
CA HIS A 182 17.73 -4.26 -16.55
C HIS A 182 17.58 -5.58 -17.30
N LEU A 183 16.36 -6.08 -17.37
CA LEU A 183 16.03 -7.18 -18.27
C LEU A 183 15.43 -6.55 -19.52
N PRO A 184 15.97 -6.81 -20.72
CA PRO A 184 15.33 -6.35 -21.94
C PRO A 184 13.90 -6.86 -21.96
N ARG A 185 13.00 -6.05 -22.51
CA ARG A 185 11.61 -6.47 -22.72
C ARG A 185 11.63 -7.67 -23.64
N ALA A 186 11.12 -8.81 -23.15
CA ALA A 186 10.91 -9.97 -24.02
C ALA A 186 9.96 -9.56 -25.14
N GLU A 187 10.30 -9.91 -26.37
CA GLU A 187 9.37 -9.72 -27.48
C GLU A 187 8.12 -10.57 -27.23
N PRO A 188 6.92 -10.04 -27.50
CA PRO A 188 5.69 -10.83 -27.45
C PRO A 188 5.85 -12.06 -28.33
N VAL A 189 5.58 -13.24 -27.77
CA VAL A 189 5.49 -14.47 -28.57
C VAL A 189 4.13 -14.45 -29.24
N GLU A 190 4.12 -14.40 -30.56
CA GLU A 190 2.91 -14.54 -31.35
C GLU A 190 2.56 -16.02 -31.48
N VAL A 191 1.27 -16.34 -31.34
CA VAL A 191 0.77 -17.71 -31.55
C VAL A 191 0.19 -17.77 -32.96
N THR A 192 0.75 -18.62 -33.81
CA THR A 192 0.25 -18.85 -35.16
C THR A 192 -1.07 -19.63 -35.15
N PRO A 193 -1.90 -19.54 -36.20
CA PRO A 193 -3.11 -20.35 -36.32
C PRO A 193 -2.84 -21.85 -36.20
N GLU A 194 -1.73 -22.33 -36.73
CA GLU A 194 -1.31 -23.73 -36.67
C GLU A 194 -0.99 -24.15 -35.22
N GLU A 195 -0.15 -23.39 -34.52
CA GLU A 195 0.17 -23.63 -33.10
C GLU A 195 -1.08 -23.57 -32.22
N PHE A 196 -2.01 -22.65 -32.52
CA PHE A 196 -3.27 -22.57 -31.80
C PHE A 196 -4.13 -23.82 -31.99
N ASN A 197 -4.26 -24.32 -33.22
CA ASN A 197 -5.02 -25.53 -33.51
C ASN A 197 -4.39 -26.76 -32.84
N GLU A 198 -3.06 -26.85 -32.82
CA GLU A 198 -2.34 -27.90 -32.10
C GLU A 198 -2.57 -27.82 -30.58
N LEU A 199 -2.50 -26.62 -30.01
CA LEU A 199 -2.80 -26.38 -28.60
C LEU A 199 -4.26 -26.76 -28.26
N LEU A 200 -5.21 -26.35 -29.09
CA LEU A 200 -6.63 -26.65 -28.90
C LEU A 200 -6.89 -28.17 -28.95
N ALA A 201 -6.26 -28.89 -29.88
CA ALA A 201 -6.38 -30.35 -29.94
C ALA A 201 -5.85 -31.02 -28.64
N GLN A 202 -4.74 -30.53 -28.09
CA GLN A 202 -4.20 -31.01 -26.82
C GLN A 202 -5.13 -30.70 -25.63
N ILE A 203 -5.72 -29.51 -25.60
CA ILE A 203 -6.69 -29.11 -24.58
C ILE A 203 -7.93 -30.01 -24.63
N LEU A 204 -8.51 -30.23 -25.81
CA LEU A 204 -9.67 -31.10 -25.98
C LEU A 204 -9.38 -32.55 -25.56
N ALA A 205 -8.19 -33.06 -25.92
CA ALA A 205 -7.75 -34.38 -25.46
C ALA A 205 -7.60 -34.44 -23.93
N TRP A 206 -7.09 -33.38 -23.29
CA TRP A 206 -6.98 -33.27 -21.84
C TRP A 206 -8.35 -33.19 -21.15
N GLU A 207 -9.30 -32.42 -21.68
CA GLU A 207 -10.66 -32.29 -21.15
C GLU A 207 -11.45 -33.61 -21.20
N SER A 208 -11.26 -34.37 -22.28
CA SER A 208 -11.89 -35.69 -22.47
C SER A 208 -11.58 -36.70 -21.34
N GLN A 209 -10.56 -36.43 -20.52
CA GLN A 209 -10.18 -37.22 -19.34
C GLN A 209 -11.04 -36.92 -18.10
N GLY A 210 -12.19 -36.26 -18.26
CA GLY A 210 -13.14 -35.97 -17.18
C GLY A 210 -12.75 -34.76 -16.33
N LYS A 211 -12.10 -33.75 -16.93
CA LYS A 211 -11.75 -32.51 -16.24
C LYS A 211 -13.00 -31.63 -16.07
N ARG A 212 -13.07 -30.88 -14.96
CA ARG A 212 -14.19 -29.98 -14.68
C ARG A 212 -14.08 -28.60 -15.32
N THR A 213 -12.87 -28.22 -15.75
CA THR A 213 -12.60 -26.89 -16.29
C THR A 213 -12.82 -26.91 -17.81
N ASP A 214 -13.64 -25.98 -18.30
CA ASP A 214 -13.82 -25.69 -19.74
C ASP A 214 -12.67 -24.79 -20.23
N LEU A 215 -11.48 -25.38 -20.33
CA LEU A 215 -10.29 -24.73 -20.82
C LEU A 215 -10.37 -24.43 -22.32
N SER A 216 -11.04 -25.26 -23.11
CA SER A 216 -11.24 -25.02 -24.55
C SER A 216 -12.08 -23.77 -24.79
N GLY A 217 -13.21 -23.62 -24.10
CA GLY A 217 -14.03 -22.41 -24.13
C GLY A 217 -13.25 -21.17 -23.70
N ILE A 218 -12.47 -21.28 -22.60
CA ILE A 218 -11.63 -20.18 -22.09
C ILE A 218 -10.60 -19.72 -23.13
N VAL A 219 -9.84 -20.66 -23.70
CA VAL A 219 -8.75 -20.36 -24.63
C VAL A 219 -9.28 -19.86 -25.98
N CYS A 220 -10.38 -20.42 -26.48
CA CYS A 220 -11.06 -19.91 -27.67
C CYS A 220 -11.59 -18.49 -27.45
N CYS A 221 -12.14 -18.18 -26.28
CA CYS A 221 -12.60 -16.83 -25.97
C CYS A 221 -11.45 -15.82 -25.97
N TYR A 222 -10.29 -16.16 -25.36
CA TYR A 222 -9.09 -15.32 -25.40
C TYR A 222 -8.65 -15.01 -26.83
N MET A 223 -8.60 -16.01 -27.71
CA MET A 223 -8.16 -15.81 -29.09
C MET A 223 -9.18 -15.06 -29.95
N ALA A 224 -10.49 -15.30 -29.74
CA ALA A 224 -11.54 -14.68 -30.54
C ALA A 224 -11.78 -13.20 -30.18
N THR A 225 -11.58 -12.83 -28.91
CA THR A 225 -12.00 -11.51 -28.39
C THR A 225 -10.85 -10.65 -27.90
N GLY A 226 -9.70 -11.23 -27.56
CA GLY A 226 -8.60 -10.52 -26.90
C GLY A 226 -8.93 -10.09 -25.45
N ILE A 227 -9.99 -10.64 -24.84
CA ILE A 227 -10.36 -10.36 -23.44
C ILE A 227 -9.19 -10.68 -22.49
N ARG A 228 -8.99 -9.85 -21.46
CA ARG A 228 -7.88 -10.10 -20.52
C ARG A 228 -8.18 -11.33 -19.65
N PRO A 229 -7.16 -12.09 -19.21
CA PRO A 229 -7.38 -13.27 -18.37
C PRO A 229 -8.16 -13.04 -17.07
N GLY A 230 -8.09 -11.83 -16.50
CA GLY A 230 -8.88 -11.47 -15.32
C GLY A 230 -10.32 -11.05 -15.64
N GLU A 231 -10.61 -10.65 -16.87
CA GLU A 231 -11.93 -10.17 -17.30
C GLU A 231 -12.87 -11.35 -17.60
N LEU A 232 -12.37 -12.41 -18.24
CA LEU A 232 -13.18 -13.56 -18.63
C LEU A 232 -13.92 -14.25 -17.46
N PRO A 233 -13.28 -14.53 -16.30
CA PRO A 233 -13.99 -15.15 -15.18
C PRO A 233 -15.02 -14.23 -14.50
N ALA A 234 -15.03 -12.94 -14.83
CA ALA A 234 -16.00 -11.97 -14.33
C ALA A 234 -17.11 -11.65 -15.35
N LEU A 235 -17.04 -12.23 -16.56
CA LEU A 235 -18.00 -12.02 -17.63
C LEU A 235 -19.37 -12.59 -17.26
N LEU A 236 -20.41 -11.78 -17.39
CA LEU A 236 -21.80 -12.18 -17.19
C LEU A 236 -22.46 -12.50 -18.54
N TRP A 237 -23.44 -13.42 -18.55
CA TRP A 237 -24.18 -13.72 -19.78
C TRP A 237 -24.96 -12.51 -20.32
N ASP A 238 -25.43 -11.63 -19.43
CA ASP A 238 -26.14 -10.39 -19.80
C ASP A 238 -25.20 -9.35 -20.46
N GLU A 239 -23.88 -9.56 -20.41
CA GLU A 239 -22.88 -8.71 -21.04
C GLU A 239 -22.53 -9.15 -22.47
N VAL A 240 -23.13 -10.25 -22.96
CA VAL A 240 -22.87 -10.84 -24.27
C VAL A 240 -24.14 -10.79 -25.12
N ASP A 241 -24.07 -10.10 -26.26
CA ASP A 241 -25.14 -10.06 -27.25
C ASP A 241 -24.69 -10.78 -28.53
N LEU A 242 -25.03 -12.06 -28.62
CA LEU A 242 -24.75 -12.90 -29.80
C LEU A 242 -25.75 -12.69 -30.94
N ASP A 243 -26.89 -12.04 -30.68
CA ASP A 243 -27.95 -11.80 -31.67
C ASP A 243 -27.67 -10.52 -32.49
N SER A 244 -26.88 -9.59 -31.93
CA SER A 244 -26.37 -8.41 -32.62
C SER A 244 -25.43 -8.74 -33.80
N LYS A 245 -25.33 -7.82 -34.76
CA LYS A 245 -24.44 -7.94 -35.93
C LYS A 245 -23.60 -6.67 -36.11
N PRO A 246 -22.28 -6.70 -35.84
CA PRO A 246 -21.52 -7.84 -35.30
C PRO A 246 -21.97 -8.20 -33.87
N ALA A 247 -21.73 -9.44 -33.44
CA ALA A 247 -21.94 -9.83 -32.06
C ALA A 247 -21.10 -8.92 -31.13
N THR A 248 -21.65 -8.58 -29.96
CA THR A 248 -21.01 -7.63 -29.05
C THR A 248 -20.84 -8.23 -27.65
N MET A 249 -19.85 -7.71 -26.93
CA MET A 249 -19.56 -8.07 -25.55
C MET A 249 -19.05 -6.84 -24.80
N ILE A 250 -19.58 -6.58 -23.60
CA ILE A 250 -19.20 -5.43 -22.76
C ILE A 250 -18.74 -5.94 -21.40
N VAL A 251 -17.43 -5.93 -21.14
CA VAL A 251 -16.90 -6.39 -19.86
C VAL A 251 -16.93 -5.25 -18.84
N SER A 252 -17.71 -5.38 -17.76
CA SER A 252 -17.75 -4.41 -16.66
C SER A 252 -16.88 -4.80 -15.44
N GLY A 253 -16.43 -6.07 -15.37
CA GLY A 253 -15.75 -6.63 -14.21
C GLY A 253 -14.35 -7.20 -14.47
N CYS A 254 -13.62 -7.47 -13.39
CA CYS A 254 -12.39 -8.23 -13.41
C CYS A 254 -12.28 -9.05 -12.14
N ALA A 255 -12.08 -10.36 -12.28
CA ALA A 255 -11.87 -11.27 -11.18
C ALA A 255 -10.55 -10.95 -10.50
N VAL A 256 -10.63 -10.58 -9.22
CA VAL A 256 -9.49 -10.27 -8.39
C VAL A 256 -9.36 -11.32 -7.29
N TYR A 257 -8.18 -11.92 -7.22
CA TYR A 257 -7.84 -12.80 -6.10
C TYR A 257 -7.70 -11.95 -4.83
N GLN A 258 -8.59 -12.15 -3.86
CA GLN A 258 -8.48 -11.59 -2.51
C GLN A 258 -7.99 -12.69 -1.56
N ASP A 259 -6.90 -12.41 -0.85
CA ASP A 259 -6.38 -13.22 0.26
C ASP A 259 -7.22 -12.98 1.52
#